data_AF-A0A9X2YZN9-F1
#
_entry.id   AF-A0A9X2YZN9-F1
#
_cell.length_a   1.000
_cell.length_b   1.000
_cell.length_c   1.000
_cell.angle_alpha   90.00
_cell.angle_beta   90.00
_cell.angle_gamma   90.00
#
_symmetry.space_group_name_H-M   'P 1'
#
loop_
_entity.id
_entity.type
_entity.pdbx_description
1 polymer ?
#
loop_
_entity_poly.entity_id
_entity_poly.type
_entity_poly.pdbx_seq_one_letter_code
_entity_poly.pdbx_strand_id
1 'polypeptide(L)'
;MNFKTEKDFLSKHEKSDDVSNTKQMVTSPHLNKLKEEYSNIPEDYLFYLSEIGAGSIRECQFKVQSYLFDFKDIDLDDIYNIKEGIKFFGDNFSGDFAGFDLSKNNDEVIEFWHDSEQFYYTKMTFREYIREKMLMDINGNDLKQ
;
A
#
# COMPACT_ATOMS: atom_id res chain seq x y z
N MET A 1 -13.25 7.54 6.52
CA MET A 1 -13.22 6.06 6.61
C MET A 1 -12.60 5.67 7.96
N ASN A 2 -12.74 4.44 8.45
CA ASN A 2 -12.06 3.96 9.67
C ASN A 2 -11.55 2.52 9.47
N PHE A 3 -10.32 2.23 9.91
CA PHE A 3 -9.57 0.97 9.74
C PHE A 3 -9.56 0.09 11.00
N LYS A 4 -10.53 0.25 11.90
CA LYS A 4 -10.59 -0.51 13.17
C LYS A 4 -10.55 -2.02 12.96
N THR A 5 -11.32 -2.56 12.00
CA THR A 5 -11.35 -4.02 11.76
C THR A 5 -9.98 -4.55 11.35
N GLU A 6 -9.29 -3.85 10.45
CA GLU A 6 -7.95 -4.20 9.97
C GLU A 6 -6.92 -4.07 11.10
N LYS A 7 -7.02 -3.01 11.91
CA LYS A 7 -6.14 -2.80 13.06
C LYS A 7 -6.30 -3.88 14.13
N ASP A 8 -7.54 -4.26 14.44
CA ASP A 8 -7.87 -5.33 15.37
C ASP A 8 -7.40 -6.68 14.83
N PHE A 9 -7.55 -6.92 13.52
CA PHE A 9 -7.05 -8.11 12.84
C PHE A 9 -5.52 -8.23 12.96
N LEU A 10 -4.77 -7.20 12.56
CA LEU A 10 -3.31 -7.21 12.64
C LEU A 10 -2.83 -7.43 14.07
N SER A 11 -3.42 -6.72 15.05
CA SER A 11 -3.05 -6.87 16.46
C SER A 11 -3.26 -8.28 17.02
N LYS A 12 -4.21 -9.04 16.46
CA LYS A 12 -4.51 -10.42 16.87
C LYS A 12 -3.64 -11.46 16.16
N HIS A 13 -3.25 -11.19 14.92
CA HIS A 13 -2.65 -12.19 14.04
C HIS A 13 -1.16 -11.96 13.74
N GLU A 14 -0.63 -10.77 14.00
CA GLU A 14 0.80 -10.48 13.96
C GLU A 14 1.49 -10.85 15.28
N LYS A 15 2.71 -11.37 15.20
CA LYS A 15 3.55 -11.58 16.38
C LYS A 15 4.01 -10.23 16.93
N SER A 16 3.68 -9.95 18.19
CA SER A 16 3.97 -8.67 18.84
C SER A 16 5.46 -8.47 19.16
N ASP A 17 6.25 -9.53 19.21
CA ASP A 17 7.71 -9.52 19.41
C ASP A 17 8.50 -9.50 18.10
N ASP A 18 7.83 -9.64 16.95
CA ASP A 18 8.46 -9.56 15.64
C ASP A 18 8.61 -8.09 15.21
N VAL A 19 9.85 -7.62 15.18
CA VAL A 19 10.20 -6.24 14.82
C VAL A 19 9.74 -5.86 13.41
N SER A 20 9.55 -6.83 12.51
CA SER A 20 9.07 -6.59 11.16
C SER A 20 7.64 -6.03 11.12
N ASN A 21 6.84 -6.33 12.15
CA ASN A 21 5.45 -5.84 12.26
C ASN A 21 5.36 -4.40 12.81
N THR A 22 6.48 -3.77 13.14
CA THR A 22 6.51 -2.38 13.61
C THR A 22 5.99 -1.43 12.53
N LYS A 23 5.00 -0.61 12.89
CA LYS A 23 4.42 0.40 11.99
C LYS A 23 4.58 1.79 12.58
N GLN A 24 4.85 2.75 11.71
CA GLN A 24 4.97 4.16 12.07
C GLN A 24 3.73 4.90 11.57
N MET A 25 2.91 5.38 12.51
CA MET A 25 1.79 6.28 12.18
C MET A 25 2.32 7.57 11.57
N VAL A 26 1.68 8.00 10.48
CA VAL A 26 2.06 9.20 9.75
C VAL A 26 1.30 10.40 10.30
N THR A 27 2.02 11.50 10.54
CA THR A 27 1.47 12.70 11.19
C THR A 27 0.66 13.55 10.21
N SER A 28 -0.29 14.33 10.73
CA SER A 28 -1.13 15.23 9.90
C SER A 28 -0.31 16.18 8.99
N PRO A 29 0.81 16.79 9.43
CA PRO A 29 1.63 17.59 8.53
C PRO A 29 2.19 16.81 7.33
N HIS A 30 2.55 15.54 7.51
CA HIS A 30 3.03 14.70 6.41
C HIS A 30 1.88 14.29 5.49
N LEU A 31 0.73 13.89 6.06
CA LEU A 31 -0.46 13.56 5.26
C LEU A 31 -0.96 14.74 4.42
N ASN A 32 -0.91 15.96 4.98
CA ASN A 32 -1.27 17.17 4.24
C ASN A 32 -0.31 17.41 3.07
N LYS A 33 1.00 17.20 3.26
CA LYS A 33 1.98 17.30 2.15
C LYS A 33 1.67 16.30 1.03
N LEU A 34 1.37 15.04 1.37
CA LEU A 34 0.97 14.05 0.37
C LEU A 34 -0.27 14.50 -0.41
N LYS A 35 -1.27 15.07 0.27
CA LYS A 35 -2.49 15.56 -0.37
C LYS A 35 -2.26 16.80 -1.24
N GLU A 36 -1.32 17.66 -0.86
CA GLU A 36 -0.91 18.84 -1.65
C GLU A 36 -0.09 18.43 -2.88
N GLU A 37 0.78 17.42 -2.76
CA GLU A 37 1.63 16.93 -3.84
C GLU A 37 0.86 16.06 -4.85
N TYR A 38 -0.12 15.29 -4.38
CA TYR A 38 -0.88 14.32 -5.17
C TYR A 38 -2.38 14.57 -5.06
N SER A 39 -2.94 15.37 -5.98
CA SER A 39 -4.34 15.82 -5.91
C SER A 39 -5.38 14.70 -5.98
N ASN A 40 -5.05 13.58 -6.62
CA ASN A 40 -5.93 12.42 -6.80
C ASN A 40 -5.53 11.23 -5.90
N ILE A 41 -4.79 11.46 -4.83
CA ILE A 41 -4.40 10.39 -3.91
C ILE A 41 -5.64 9.81 -3.21
N PRO A 42 -5.79 8.47 -3.13
CA PRO A 42 -6.96 7.88 -2.46
C PRO A 42 -7.01 8.23 -0.98
N GLU A 43 -8.19 8.63 -0.50
CA GLU A 43 -8.36 9.05 0.90
C GLU A 43 -8.19 7.88 1.89
N ASP A 44 -8.57 6.67 1.49
CA ASP A 44 -8.42 5.46 2.31
C ASP A 44 -6.95 5.09 2.56
N TYR A 45 -6.05 5.35 1.61
CA TYR A 45 -4.60 5.27 1.85
C TYR A 45 -4.14 6.26 2.93
N LEU A 46 -4.58 7.52 2.86
CA LEU A 46 -4.25 8.52 3.89
C LEU A 46 -4.81 8.14 5.27
N PHE A 47 -6.04 7.64 5.32
CA PHE A 47 -6.62 7.13 6.58
C PHE A 47 -5.82 5.95 7.12
N TYR A 48 -5.40 5.01 6.28
CA TYR A 48 -4.56 3.88 6.67
C TYR A 48 -3.24 4.34 7.29
N LEU A 49 -2.53 5.28 6.65
CA LEU A 49 -1.29 5.84 7.17
C LEU A 49 -1.46 6.52 8.53
N SER A 50 -2.63 7.13 8.78
CA SER A 50 -2.93 7.79 10.05
C SER A 50 -3.35 6.83 11.18
N GLU A 51 -4.03 5.72 10.85
CA GLU A 51 -4.65 4.83 11.85
C GLU A 51 -3.84 3.55 12.12
N ILE A 52 -3.25 2.96 11.07
CA ILE A 52 -2.43 1.76 11.10
C ILE A 52 -0.94 2.11 10.97
N GLY A 53 -0.59 2.98 10.02
CA GLY A 53 0.78 3.43 9.79
C GLY A 53 1.51 2.70 8.67
N ALA A 54 2.64 3.28 8.27
CA ALA A 54 3.56 2.71 7.29
C ALA A 54 4.45 1.63 7.94
N GLY A 55 4.77 0.58 7.21
CA GLY A 55 5.52 -0.58 7.71
C GLY A 55 5.08 -1.86 7.02
N SER A 56 5.66 -2.98 7.44
CA SER A 56 5.24 -4.29 6.95
C SER A 56 3.95 -4.75 7.63
N ILE A 57 3.17 -5.55 6.93
CA ILE A 57 2.05 -6.32 7.48
C ILE A 57 2.36 -7.82 7.40
N ARG A 58 1.86 -8.58 8.37
CA ARG A 58 1.86 -10.05 8.40
C ARG A 58 3.26 -10.65 8.20
N GLU A 59 4.21 -10.25 9.03
CA GLU A 59 5.60 -10.75 9.01
C GLU A 59 6.26 -10.62 7.62
N CYS A 60 6.26 -9.40 7.07
CA CYS A 60 6.81 -9.08 5.74
C CYS A 60 6.07 -9.74 4.57
N GLN A 61 4.75 -9.95 4.67
CA GLN A 61 3.95 -10.34 3.51
C GLN A 61 3.83 -9.19 2.49
N PHE A 62 3.70 -7.96 2.99
CA PHE A 62 3.60 -6.76 2.16
C PHE A 62 4.06 -5.55 2.96
N LYS A 63 4.64 -4.55 2.30
CA LYS A 63 5.09 -3.30 2.93
C LYS A 63 4.35 -2.11 2.38
N VAL A 64 3.83 -1.27 3.27
CA VAL A 64 3.27 0.05 2.93
C VAL A 64 4.27 1.13 3.31
N GLN A 65 4.64 1.98 2.36
CA GLN A 65 5.52 3.12 2.57
C GLN A 65 4.74 4.33 3.11
N SER A 66 5.41 5.27 3.75
CA SER A 66 4.80 6.53 4.19
C SER A 66 4.78 7.61 3.11
N TYR A 67 5.34 7.31 1.95
CA TYR A 67 5.49 8.20 0.80
C TYR A 67 5.11 7.45 -0.48
N LEU A 68 4.93 8.21 -1.55
CA LEU A 68 4.75 7.67 -2.88
C LEU A 68 6.06 7.79 -3.67
N PHE A 69 6.36 6.81 -4.51
CA PHE A 69 7.60 6.76 -5.31
C PHE A 69 7.35 6.20 -6.70
N ASP A 70 8.27 6.37 -7.63
CA ASP A 70 8.28 5.70 -8.94
C ASP A 70 9.63 5.02 -9.20
N PHE A 71 9.83 4.49 -10.41
CA PHE A 71 11.08 3.82 -10.77
C PHE A 71 12.31 4.73 -10.73
N LYS A 72 12.15 6.02 -11.01
CA LYS A 72 13.27 6.97 -10.93
C LYS A 72 13.71 7.19 -9.49
N ASP A 73 12.77 7.19 -8.55
CA ASP A 73 13.08 7.33 -7.12
C ASP A 73 13.89 6.14 -6.56
N ILE A 74 13.95 5.02 -7.30
CA ILE A 74 14.68 3.79 -6.92
C ILE A 74 15.67 3.30 -8.00
N ASP A 75 16.09 4.19 -8.91
CA ASP A 75 17.10 3.90 -9.95
C ASP A 75 16.75 2.72 -10.89
N LEU A 76 15.47 2.54 -11.21
CA LEU A 76 14.95 1.53 -12.14
C LEU A 76 14.44 2.12 -13.47
N ASP A 77 14.52 3.43 -13.67
CA ASP A 77 14.01 4.12 -14.87
C ASP A 77 14.82 3.84 -16.15
N ASP A 78 16.05 3.34 -16.02
CA ASP A 78 16.84 2.82 -17.16
C ASP A 78 16.39 1.41 -17.62
N ILE A 79 15.66 0.68 -16.77
CA ILE A 79 15.22 -0.70 -17.01
C ILE A 79 13.75 -0.72 -17.42
N TYR A 80 12.91 0.02 -16.69
CA TYR A 80 11.48 0.03 -16.89
C TYR A 80 10.97 1.43 -17.22
N ASN A 81 10.13 1.52 -18.24
CA ASN A 81 9.43 2.75 -18.57
C ASN A 81 8.12 2.84 -17.78
N ILE A 82 7.97 3.88 -16.97
CA ILE A 82 6.74 4.12 -16.19
C ILE A 82 5.84 5.12 -16.92
N LYS A 83 4.55 4.83 -16.95
CA LYS A 83 3.56 5.80 -17.44
C LYS A 83 3.50 6.98 -16.47
N GLU A 84 3.47 8.19 -17.01
CA GLU A 84 3.28 9.41 -16.22
C GLU A 84 2.04 9.32 -15.32
N GLY A 85 2.18 9.76 -14.07
CA GLY A 85 1.14 9.73 -13.06
C GLY A 85 1.05 8.42 -12.26
N ILE A 86 1.79 7.37 -12.63
CA ILE A 86 1.89 6.18 -11.78
C ILE A 86 2.82 6.46 -10.59
N LYS A 87 2.34 6.13 -9.40
CA LYS A 87 3.12 6.17 -8.15
C LYS A 87 2.84 4.95 -7.29
N PHE A 88 3.88 4.35 -6.74
CA PHE A 88 3.84 3.19 -5.87
C PHE A 88 3.76 3.60 -4.41
N PHE A 89 3.03 2.81 -3.61
CA PHE A 89 2.92 2.96 -2.16
C PHE A 89 3.49 1.75 -1.42
N GLY A 90 3.82 0.66 -2.09
CA GLY A 90 4.21 -0.57 -1.41
C GLY A 90 4.74 -1.67 -2.31
N ASP A 91 5.26 -2.71 -1.69
CA ASP A 91 5.91 -3.84 -2.36
C ASP A 91 5.70 -5.14 -1.57
N ASN A 92 5.84 -6.28 -2.27
CA ASN A 92 5.73 -7.62 -1.70
C ASN A 92 7.09 -8.25 -1.35
N PHE A 93 8.16 -7.46 -1.23
CA PHE A 93 9.55 -7.91 -1.03
C PHE A 93 10.12 -8.83 -2.12
N SER A 94 9.40 -9.00 -3.23
CA SER A 94 9.77 -9.92 -4.32
C SER A 94 9.92 -9.21 -5.66
N GLY A 95 9.98 -7.86 -5.67
CA GLY A 95 10.13 -7.06 -6.88
C GLY A 95 8.82 -6.54 -7.47
N ASP A 96 7.66 -6.98 -6.96
CA ASP A 96 6.37 -6.44 -7.40
C ASP A 96 5.97 -5.24 -6.55
N PHE A 97 5.44 -4.22 -7.23
CA PHE A 97 5.03 -2.97 -6.62
C PHE A 97 3.53 -2.78 -6.73
N ALA A 98 2.93 -2.17 -5.70
CA ALA A 98 1.55 -1.72 -5.73
C ALA A 98 1.50 -0.19 -5.71
N GLY A 99 0.57 0.38 -6.44
CA GLY A 99 0.49 1.82 -6.63
C GLY A 99 -0.87 2.32 -7.07
N PHE A 100 -0.88 3.57 -7.52
CA PHE A 100 -2.03 4.26 -8.08
C PHE A 100 -1.66 4.86 -9.43
N ASP A 101 -2.62 4.89 -10.35
CA ASP A 101 -2.54 5.72 -11.55
C ASP A 101 -3.19 7.08 -11.23
N LEU A 102 -2.41 8.02 -10.69
CA LEU A 102 -2.90 9.34 -10.26
C LEU A 102 -3.31 10.25 -11.42
N SER A 103 -3.01 9.86 -12.67
CA SER A 103 -3.57 10.50 -13.86
C SER A 103 -5.07 10.21 -14.03
N LYS A 104 -5.56 9.15 -13.37
CA LYS A 104 -6.96 8.77 -13.30
C LYS A 104 -7.54 9.20 -11.95
N ASN A 105 -8.85 9.40 -11.93
CA ASN A 105 -9.61 9.71 -10.72
C ASN A 105 -10.54 8.54 -10.39
N ASN A 106 -9.96 7.38 -10.02
CA ASN A 106 -10.72 6.14 -9.86
C ASN A 106 -10.35 5.26 -8.64
N ASP A 107 -9.56 5.76 -7.68
CA ASP A 107 -9.14 5.08 -6.42
C ASP A 107 -8.59 3.65 -6.56
N GLU A 108 -8.33 3.21 -7.80
CA GLU A 108 -7.98 1.84 -8.12
C GLU A 108 -6.50 1.59 -7.87
N VAL A 109 -6.21 0.49 -7.16
CA VAL A 109 -4.84 -0.01 -7.03
C VAL A 109 -4.40 -0.66 -8.32
N ILE A 110 -3.18 -0.34 -8.73
CA ILE A 110 -2.47 -1.04 -9.78
C ILE A 110 -1.31 -1.84 -9.18
N GLU A 111 -0.95 -2.92 -9.84
CA GLU A 111 0.29 -3.65 -9.55
C GLU A 111 1.23 -3.56 -10.76
N PHE A 112 2.52 -3.46 -10.50
CA PHE A 112 3.56 -3.76 -11.48
C PHE A 112 4.18 -5.10 -11.09
N TRP A 113 4.15 -6.07 -12.01
CA TRP A 113 4.78 -7.37 -11.79
C TRP A 113 6.11 -7.41 -12.53
N HIS A 114 7.19 -7.66 -11.81
CA HIS A 114 8.53 -7.62 -12.39
C HIS A 114 8.76 -8.77 -13.38
N ASP A 115 8.20 -9.95 -13.12
CA ASP A 115 8.35 -11.13 -13.98
C ASP A 115 7.78 -10.94 -15.39
N SER A 116 6.70 -10.17 -15.52
CA SER A 116 6.05 -9.89 -16.81
C SER A 116 6.32 -8.49 -17.34
N GLU A 117 6.94 -7.63 -16.52
CA GLU A 117 7.19 -6.21 -16.79
C GLU A 117 5.90 -5.45 -17.15
N GLN A 118 4.77 -5.84 -16.54
CA GLN A 118 3.44 -5.34 -16.89
C GLN A 118 2.71 -4.70 -15.71
N PHE A 119 1.88 -3.72 -16.05
CA PHE A 119 0.91 -3.12 -15.14
C PHE A 119 -0.43 -3.86 -15.18
N TYR A 120 -0.94 -4.20 -14.01
CA TYR A 120 -2.24 -4.83 -13.81
C TYR A 120 -3.16 -3.92 -13.02
N TYR A 121 -4.36 -3.68 -13.56
CA TYR A 121 -5.41 -2.91 -12.91
C TYR A 121 -6.28 -3.87 -12.09
N THR A 122 -6.18 -3.77 -10.76
CA THR A 122 -6.75 -4.77 -9.84
C THR A 122 -8.26 -4.68 -9.70
N LYS A 123 -8.86 -3.54 -10.07
CA LYS A 123 -10.25 -3.16 -9.79
C LYS A 123 -10.59 -3.12 -8.30
N MET A 124 -9.60 -3.01 -7.43
CA MET A 124 -9.75 -2.88 -5.99
C MET A 124 -9.41 -1.48 -5.54
N THR A 125 -10.16 -0.99 -4.56
CA THR A 125 -9.76 0.17 -3.74
C THR A 125 -8.52 -0.19 -2.90
N PHE A 126 -7.80 0.81 -2.38
CA PHE A 126 -6.68 0.55 -1.48
C PHE A 126 -7.09 -0.30 -0.27
N ARG A 127 -8.27 -0.04 0.32
CA ARG A 127 -8.76 -0.84 1.45
C ARG A 127 -9.00 -2.31 1.09
N GLU A 128 -9.62 -2.59 -0.06
CA GLU A 128 -9.84 -3.97 -0.51
C GLU A 128 -8.52 -4.67 -0.78
N TYR A 129 -7.61 -3.97 -1.48
CA TYR A 129 -6.29 -4.47 -1.79
C TYR A 129 -5.48 -4.81 -0.54
N ILE A 130 -5.44 -3.90 0.45
CA ILE A 130 -4.64 -4.15 1.65
C ILE A 130 -5.22 -5.29 2.49
N ARG A 131 -6.55 -5.49 2.51
CA ARG A 131 -7.16 -6.67 3.15
C ARG A 131 -6.74 -7.96 2.46
N GLU A 132 -6.69 -7.99 1.13
CA GLU A 132 -6.14 -9.14 0.41
C GLU A 132 -4.70 -9.41 0.84
N LYS A 133 -3.85 -8.38 0.92
CA LYS A 133 -2.46 -8.53 1.37
C LYS A 133 -2.32 -8.92 2.85
N MET A 134 -3.34 -8.67 3.67
CA MET A 134 -3.44 -9.19 5.03
C MET A 134 -3.88 -10.66 5.11
N LEU A 135 -4.32 -11.27 3.99
CA LEU A 135 -5.06 -12.54 3.96
C LEU A 135 -6.33 -12.46 4.80
N MET A 136 -7.07 -11.36 4.66
CA MET A 136 -8.27 -11.07 5.43
C MET A 136 -9.49 -11.03 4.49
N ASP A 137 -10.54 -11.78 4.83
CA ASP A 137 -11.79 -11.74 4.06
C ASP A 137 -12.62 -10.47 4.35
N ILE A 138 -13.74 -10.29 3.64
CA ILE A 138 -14.64 -9.13 3.81
C ILE A 138 -15.24 -9.03 5.21
N ASN A 139 -15.35 -10.15 5.94
CA ASN A 139 -15.90 -10.25 7.29
C ASN A 139 -14.82 -10.09 8.37
N GLY A 140 -13.54 -9.99 7.98
CA GLY A 140 -12.40 -9.92 8.89
C GLY A 140 -11.92 -11.25 9.43
N ASN A 141 -12.23 -12.35 8.76
CA ASN A 141 -11.67 -13.66 9.07
C ASN A 141 -10.28 -13.81 8.43
N ASP A 142 -9.41 -14.57 9.11
CA ASP A 142 -8.10 -14.93 8.58
C ASP A 142 -8.25 -16.05 7.54
N LEU A 143 -7.64 -15.85 6.38
CA LEU A 143 -7.61 -16.79 5.26
C LEU A 143 -6.34 -17.65 5.24
N LYS A 144 -5.41 -17.43 6.18
CA LYS A 144 -4.22 -18.26 6.35
C LYS A 144 -4.66 -19.65 6.85
N GLN A 145 -4.47 -20.65 6.00
CA GLN A 145 -4.72 -22.06 6.30
C GLN A 145 -3.65 -22.64 7.23
#